data_AF-A0A8X7ZHU9-F1
#
_entry.id   AF-A0A8X7ZHU9-F1
#
_cell.length_a   1.000
_cell.length_b   1.000
_cell.length_c   1.000
_cell.angle_alpha   90.00
_cell.angle_beta   90.00
_cell.angle_gamma   90.00
#
_symmetry.space_group_name_H-M   'P 1'
#
loop_
_entity.id
_entity.type
_entity.pdbx_description
1 polymer ?
#
loop_
_entity_poly.entity_id
_entity_poly.type
_entity_poly.pdbx_seq_one_letter_code
_entity_poly.pdbx_strand_id
1 'polypeptide(L)'
;MLGVIEVNKDCYDPLKVSVGPYHHGKPELKEMENIKLMMARQFVQQSEELVEDLHDKVTEVSNEAGQYYAEDSTEGLEDEQFTQMMFLDGRFILRFIFCLLRMTILTRMDE
;
A
#
# COMPACT_ATOMS: atom_id res chain seq x y z
N MET A 1 -11.97 15.78 -20.60
CA MET A 1 -11.12 15.05 -19.63
C MET A 1 -11.79 13.77 -19.13
N LEU A 2 -13.11 13.76 -18.91
CA LEU A 2 -13.86 12.55 -18.51
C LEU A 2 -13.80 11.39 -19.53
N GLY A 3 -13.75 11.68 -20.84
CA GLY A 3 -13.72 10.64 -21.89
C GLY A 3 -12.39 9.88 -22.05
N VAL A 4 -11.29 10.31 -21.40
CA VAL A 4 -9.99 9.61 -21.46
C VAL A 4 -9.92 8.48 -20.40
N ILE A 5 -10.69 8.59 -19.32
CA ILE A 5 -10.65 7.66 -18.19
C ILE A 5 -11.44 6.38 -18.50
N GLU A 6 -12.56 6.47 -19.24
CA GLU A 6 -13.34 5.28 -19.61
C GLU A 6 -12.60 4.29 -20.50
N VAL A 7 -11.70 4.78 -21.36
CA VAL A 7 -10.98 3.94 -22.34
C VAL A 7 -9.91 3.08 -21.68
N ASN A 8 -9.57 3.33 -20.41
CA ASN A 8 -8.46 2.66 -19.74
C ASN A 8 -8.74 2.18 -18.31
N LYS A 9 -10.01 2.02 -17.94
CA LYS A 9 -10.40 1.52 -16.59
C LYS A 9 -9.65 0.25 -16.21
N ASP A 10 -9.51 -0.69 -17.14
CA ASP A 10 -8.80 -1.97 -16.92
C ASP A 10 -7.30 -1.82 -16.61
N CYS A 11 -6.66 -0.68 -16.94
CA CYS A 11 -5.26 -0.44 -16.59
C CYS A 11 -5.08 0.19 -15.20
N TYR A 12 -6.13 0.79 -14.64
CA TYR A 12 -6.06 1.48 -13.36
C TYR A 12 -6.81 0.72 -12.26
N ASP A 13 -7.84 -0.04 -12.60
CA ASP A 13 -8.52 -0.92 -11.66
C ASP A 13 -7.62 -2.13 -11.33
N PRO A 14 -7.23 -2.31 -10.05
CA PRO A 14 -6.34 -3.38 -9.67
C PRO A 14 -7.07 -4.73 -9.72
N LEU A 15 -6.36 -5.76 -10.20
CA LEU A 15 -6.88 -7.12 -10.22
C LEU A 15 -6.95 -7.76 -8.82
N LYS A 16 -6.10 -7.32 -7.89
CA LYS A 16 -5.90 -7.97 -6.59
C LYS A 16 -5.64 -7.00 -5.45
N VAL A 17 -4.70 -6.08 -5.61
CA VAL A 17 -4.21 -5.25 -4.49
C VAL A 17 -4.56 -3.80 -4.71
N SER A 18 -5.33 -3.21 -3.81
CA SER A 18 -5.45 -1.75 -3.74
C SER A 18 -4.18 -1.17 -3.12
N VAL A 19 -3.71 -0.05 -3.66
CA VAL A 19 -2.66 0.77 -3.06
C VAL A 19 -3.17 2.19 -2.99
N GLY A 20 -3.18 2.75 -1.79
CA GLY A 20 -3.73 4.07 -1.52
C GLY A 20 -5.26 4.12 -1.65
N PRO A 21 -5.82 5.34 -1.72
CA PRO A 21 -7.25 5.61 -1.52
C PRO A 21 -8.16 5.15 -2.67
N TYR A 22 -7.71 5.25 -3.93
CA TYR A 22 -8.58 5.12 -5.13
C TYR A 22 -9.43 3.84 -5.19
N HIS A 23 -8.93 2.74 -4.63
CA HIS A 23 -9.60 1.44 -4.67
C HIS A 23 -9.77 0.84 -3.27
N HIS A 24 -9.52 1.63 -2.22
CA HIS A 24 -9.62 1.16 -0.85
C HIS A 24 -11.07 0.77 -0.53
N GLY A 25 -11.26 -0.30 0.23
CA GLY A 25 -12.57 -0.76 0.66
C GLY A 25 -13.42 -1.48 -0.40
N LYS A 26 -12.98 -1.55 -1.66
CA LYS A 26 -13.68 -2.32 -2.71
C LYS A 26 -13.84 -3.79 -2.28
N PRO A 27 -15.06 -4.37 -2.27
CA PRO A 27 -15.31 -5.72 -1.76
C PRO A 27 -14.44 -6.81 -2.39
N GLU A 28 -14.17 -6.69 -3.68
CA GLU A 28 -13.37 -7.61 -4.48
C GLU A 28 -11.87 -7.59 -4.14
N LEU A 29 -11.38 -6.55 -3.45
CA LEU A 29 -9.98 -6.38 -3.03
C LEU A 29 -9.76 -6.67 -1.54
N LYS A 30 -10.84 -6.86 -0.77
CA LYS A 30 -10.81 -7.02 0.69
C LYS A 30 -9.94 -8.19 1.17
N GLU A 31 -9.88 -9.27 0.39
CA GLU A 31 -9.02 -10.41 0.73
C GLU A 31 -7.55 -10.01 0.78
N MET A 32 -7.09 -9.20 -0.19
CA MET A 32 -5.71 -8.73 -0.22
C MET A 32 -5.40 -7.69 0.85
N GLU A 33 -6.37 -6.92 1.33
CA GLU A 33 -6.16 -6.03 2.49
C GLU A 33 -5.72 -6.82 3.73
N ASN A 34 -6.30 -8.01 3.97
CA ASN A 34 -5.88 -8.88 5.08
C ASN A 34 -4.46 -9.44 4.88
N ILE A 35 -4.11 -9.80 3.64
CA ILE A 35 -2.78 -10.31 3.29
C ILE A 35 -1.73 -9.19 3.42
N LYS A 36 -2.04 -7.97 2.98
CA LYS A 36 -1.19 -6.78 3.17
C LYS A 36 -0.87 -6.57 4.65
N LEU A 37 -1.89 -6.58 5.51
CA LEU A 37 -1.71 -6.44 6.96
C LEU A 37 -0.82 -7.54 7.54
N MET A 38 -1.01 -8.79 7.14
CA MET A 38 -0.16 -9.91 7.56
C MET A 38 1.30 -9.70 7.15
N MET A 39 1.56 -9.33 5.90
CA MET A 39 2.91 -9.10 5.37
C MET A 39 3.58 -7.87 6.01
N ALA A 40 2.84 -6.77 6.19
CA ALA A 40 3.34 -5.57 6.85
C ALA A 40 3.81 -5.86 8.28
N ARG A 41 3.09 -6.72 9.02
CA ARG A 41 3.49 -7.17 10.38
C ARG A 41 4.77 -8.00 10.38
N GLN A 42 4.99 -8.85 9.37
CA GLN A 42 6.22 -9.64 9.27
C GLN A 42 7.48 -8.78 9.10
N PHE A 43 7.34 -7.59 8.50
CA PHE A 43 8.45 -6.67 8.34
C PHE A 43 8.93 -6.06 9.67
N VAL A 44 8.06 -5.91 10.68
CA VAL A 44 8.43 -5.41 12.03
C VAL A 44 9.49 -6.29 12.68
N GLN A 45 9.36 -7.61 12.53
CA GLN A 45 10.18 -8.57 13.27
C GLN A 45 11.67 -8.53 12.86
N GLN A 46 12.04 -7.75 11.85
CA GLN A 46 13.38 -7.69 11.28
C GLN A 46 14.07 -6.32 11.48
N SER A 47 13.39 -5.32 12.04
CA SER A 47 13.95 -3.98 12.29
C SER A 47 14.06 -3.71 13.80
N GLU A 48 15.14 -3.06 14.21
CA GLU A 48 15.32 -2.57 15.59
C GLU A 48 14.62 -1.23 15.86
N GLU A 49 14.09 -0.57 14.82
CA GLU A 49 13.37 0.70 14.93
C GLU A 49 11.98 0.48 15.53
N LEU A 50 11.58 1.33 16.48
CA LEU A 50 10.27 1.24 17.12
C LEU A 50 9.18 1.52 16.07
N VAL A 51 8.10 0.74 16.11
CA VAL A 51 6.96 0.89 15.17
C VAL A 51 6.38 2.30 15.20
N GLU A 52 6.44 2.94 16.36
CA GLU A 52 6.00 4.32 16.60
C GLU A 52 6.83 5.32 15.79
N ASP A 53 8.17 5.23 15.82
CA ASP A 53 9.05 6.13 15.05
C ASP A 53 8.79 6.05 13.54
N LEU A 54 8.48 4.85 13.03
CA LEU A 54 8.14 4.67 11.62
C LEU A 54 6.75 5.22 11.29
N HIS A 55 5.78 5.07 12.20
CA HIS A 55 4.43 5.61 12.02
C HIS A 55 4.46 7.15 12.00
N ASP A 56 5.22 7.78 12.90
CA ASP A 56 5.39 9.24 12.93
C ASP A 56 5.96 9.78 11.61
N LYS A 57 7.01 9.12 11.09
CA LYS A 57 7.58 9.47 9.77
C LYS A 57 6.57 9.33 8.64
N VAL A 58 5.73 8.29 8.68
CA VAL A 58 4.69 8.10 7.67
C VAL A 58 3.59 9.14 7.81
N THR A 59 3.23 9.53 9.03
CA THR A 59 2.25 10.58 9.31
C THR A 59 2.69 11.93 8.72
N GLU A 60 3.97 12.26 8.81
CA GLU A 60 4.51 13.49 8.21
C GLU A 60 4.30 13.53 6.68
N VAL A 61 4.61 12.43 6.00
CA VAL A 61 4.52 12.36 4.53
C VAL A 61 3.12 12.06 4.00
N SER A 62 2.26 11.36 4.76
CA SER A 62 0.90 11.00 4.33
C SER A 62 0.02 12.24 4.23
N ASN A 63 0.14 13.17 5.18
CA ASN A 63 -0.65 14.41 5.16
C ASN A 63 -0.37 15.26 3.93
N GLU A 64 0.90 15.35 3.51
CA GLU A 64 1.26 16.04 2.26
C GLU A 64 0.79 15.23 1.04
N ALA A 65 1.03 13.90 1.03
CA ALA A 65 0.62 13.03 -0.06
C ALA A 65 -0.89 13.08 -0.33
N GLY A 66 -1.72 13.17 0.72
CA GLY A 66 -3.17 13.28 0.65
C GLY A 66 -3.66 14.44 -0.22
N GLN A 67 -2.92 15.55 -0.25
CA GLN A 67 -3.26 16.74 -1.03
C GLN A 67 -3.09 16.55 -2.54
N TYR A 68 -2.39 15.50 -2.96
CA TYR A 68 -2.19 15.15 -4.38
C TYR A 68 -3.20 14.12 -4.90
N TYR A 69 -4.04 13.57 -4.02
CA TYR A 69 -5.13 12.70 -4.42
C TYR A 69 -6.37 13.51 -4.82
N ALA A 70 -7.20 12.93 -5.69
CA ALA A 70 -8.50 13.52 -6.00
C ALA A 70 -9.40 13.51 -4.76
N GLU A 71 -10.15 14.58 -4.54
CA GLU A 71 -10.98 14.79 -3.34
C GLU A 71 -11.98 13.64 -3.12
N ASP A 72 -12.53 13.08 -4.20
CA ASP A 72 -13.47 11.94 -4.18
C ASP A 72 -12.81 10.61 -3.77
N SER A 73 -11.51 10.46 -3.99
CA SER A 73 -10.78 9.25 -3.59
C SER A 73 -10.51 9.18 -2.10
N THR A 74 -10.36 10.33 -1.43
CA THR A 74 -10.13 10.42 0.02
C THR A 74 -11.39 10.77 0.81
N GLU A 75 -12.53 10.95 0.14
CA GLU A 75 -13.80 11.28 0.77
C GLU A 75 -14.18 10.25 1.84
N GLY A 76 -14.46 10.73 3.06
CA GLY A 76 -14.85 9.89 4.19
C GLY A 76 -13.71 9.17 4.91
N LEU A 77 -12.45 9.36 4.49
CA LEU A 77 -11.27 8.95 5.25
C LEU A 77 -10.85 10.08 6.18
N GLU A 78 -10.80 9.80 7.49
CA GLU A 78 -10.11 10.68 8.43
C GLU A 78 -8.59 10.62 8.20
N ASP A 79 -7.85 11.67 8.57
CA ASP A 79 -6.39 11.76 8.37
C ASP A 79 -5.63 10.55 8.95
N GLU A 80 -6.05 10.04 10.11
CA GLU A 80 -5.45 8.86 10.73
C GLU A 80 -5.77 7.58 9.93
N GLN A 81 -6.99 7.46 9.37
CA GLN A 81 -7.34 6.31 8.53
C GLN A 81 -6.54 6.32 7.23
N PHE A 82 -6.37 7.49 6.63
CA PHE A 82 -5.53 7.67 5.46
C PHE A 82 -4.06 7.33 5.76
N THR A 83 -3.54 7.83 6.87
CA THR A 83 -2.17 7.56 7.34
C THR A 83 -1.95 6.08 7.62
N GLN A 84 -2.88 5.43 8.31
CA GLN A 84 -2.82 3.99 8.58
C GLN A 84 -2.84 3.16 7.29
N MET A 85 -3.67 3.53 6.32
CA MET A 85 -3.69 2.91 4.99
C MET A 85 -2.33 3.06 4.30
N MET A 86 -1.78 4.27 4.22
CA MET A 86 -0.48 4.52 3.59
C MET A 86 0.66 3.78 4.29
N PHE A 87 0.62 3.69 5.63
CA PHE A 87 1.59 2.95 6.42
C PHE A 87 1.56 1.45 6.10
N LEU A 88 0.37 0.84 6.08
CA LEU A 88 0.23 -0.58 5.74
C LEU A 88 0.66 -0.88 4.30
N ASP A 89 0.30 -0.01 3.37
CA ASP A 89 0.62 -0.16 1.95
C ASP A 89 2.11 -0.04 1.68
N GLY A 90 2.76 0.99 2.24
CA GLY A 90 4.20 1.17 2.12
C GLY A 90 4.97 -0.04 2.68
N ARG A 91 4.57 -0.54 3.86
CA ARG A 91 5.19 -1.72 4.47
C ARG A 91 4.95 -3.00 3.68
N PHE A 92 3.74 -3.18 3.14
CA PHE A 92 3.44 -4.31 2.27
C PHE A 92 4.35 -4.29 1.03
N ILE A 93 4.47 -3.15 0.35
CA ILE A 93 5.31 -3.00 -0.85
C ILE A 93 6.77 -3.33 -0.53
N LEU A 94 7.31 -2.80 0.56
CA LEU A 94 8.69 -3.09 0.99
C LEU A 94 8.88 -4.58 1.27
N ARG A 95 7.95 -5.22 2.00
CA ARG A 95 8.01 -6.65 2.27
C ARG A 95 7.90 -7.49 1.00
N PHE A 96 7.03 -7.11 0.08
CA PHE A 96 6.86 -7.79 -1.21
C PHE A 96 8.14 -7.72 -2.04
N ILE A 97 8.74 -6.53 -2.18
CA ILE A 97 10.03 -6.36 -2.88
C ILE A 97 11.13 -7.19 -2.21
N PHE A 98 11.22 -7.16 -0.88
CA PHE A 98 12.18 -7.97 -0.13
C PHE A 98 12.04 -9.48 -0.41
N CYS A 99 10.80 -9.99 -0.39
CA CYS A 99 10.51 -11.39 -0.73
C CYS A 99 10.89 -11.72 -2.17
N LEU A 100 10.55 -10.86 -3.13
CA LEU A 100 10.91 -11.05 -4.54
C LEU A 100 12.42 -11.14 -4.73
N LEU A 101 13.18 -10.18 -4.17
CA LEU A 101 14.63 -10.16 -4.29
C LEU A 101 15.28 -11.39 -3.65
N ARG A 102 14.79 -11.81 -2.48
CA ARG A 102 15.27 -13.03 -1.82
C ARG A 102 15.00 -14.28 -2.66
N MET A 103 13.82 -14.39 -3.27
CA MET A 103 13.50 -15.50 -4.17
C MET A 103 14.43 -15.51 -5.39
N THR A 104 14.68 -14.37 -6.02
CA THR A 104 15.57 -14.27 -7.19
C THR A 104 17.02 -14.64 -6.87
N ILE A 105 17.52 -14.27 -5.69
CA ILE A 105 18.88 -14.63 -5.26
C ILE A 105 18.99 -16.13 -5.01
N LEU A 106 18.02 -16.72 -4.29
CA LEU A 106 18.05 -18.16 -4.00
C LEU A 106 17.97 -18.99 -5.28
N THR A 107 17.10 -18.64 -6.23
CA THR A 107 17.00 -19.36 -7.51
C THR A 107 18.26 -19.28 -8.37
N ARG A 108 19.12 -18.27 -8.17
CA ARG A 108 20.40 -18.10 -8.89
C ARG A 108 21.58 -18.80 -8.22
N MET A 109 21.42 -19.28 -6.99
CA MET A 109 22.44 -20.06 -6.28
C MET A 109 22.24 -21.57 -6.46
N ASP A 110 21.07 -21.97 -6.96
CA ASP A 110 20.72 -23.36 -7.29
C ASP A 110 20.97 -23.70 -8.79
N GLU A 111 21.54 -22.77 -9.57
CA GLU A 111 22.05 -22.95 -10.95
C GLU A 111 23.59 -23.00 -10.96
#